data_AF-A0A5N6F8G8-F1
#
_entry.id   AF-A0A5N6F8G8-F1
#
_cell.length_a   1.000
_cell.length_b   1.000
_cell.length_c   1.000
_cell.angle_alpha   90.00
_cell.angle_beta   90.00
_cell.angle_gamma   90.00
#
_symmetry.space_group_name_H-M   'P 1'
#
loop_
_entity.id
_entity.type
_entity.pdbx_description
1 polymer ?
#
loop_
_entity_poly.entity_id
_entity_poly.type
_entity_poly.pdbx_seq_one_letter_code
_entity_poly.pdbx_strand_id
1 'polypeptide(L)'
;MDADFTPYLQLSEQSQPSGTPVVSLELKAPETLFLESPFGLEVVLRRIDNDPHPCIFYWPPDIAACFVLFRYTFHGLERAEVAERRSEAPDVLYVSGWRQYLFELQPSGSSRYLESLHSYRRALRPGERYELLWPGAKTCIWDWGDIQDHLDMELKRREPCLFIVGGSHTSFTVEEGERTFPSPEPSPPGEPLSRVACHLSSCKGPEDSTPITFHTVNLLSGNLQRRRGQDWEFFESEKMPYQIYDDPDIEVTPGQHPNFISLQPGGRWTRMDNLELPSDTEVGEVFKYEFNDRVLDWWDWGTKEDHLQITVKLPCWINSDVLEPKDNEGRPAIVIPASNVVEFTIV
;
A
#
# COMPACT_ATOMS: atom_id res chain seq x y z
N MET A 1 -5.18 -13.08 -34.42
CA MET A 1 -4.83 -14.40 -33.89
C MET A 1 -5.12 -14.31 -32.43
N ASP A 2 -6.08 -15.08 -31.92
CA ASP A 2 -6.27 -15.16 -30.47
C ASP A 2 -5.05 -15.90 -29.91
N ALA A 3 -4.34 -15.25 -28.99
CA ALA A 3 -3.18 -15.85 -28.35
C ALA A 3 -3.64 -16.98 -27.43
N ASP A 4 -3.07 -18.18 -27.59
CA ASP A 4 -3.35 -19.32 -26.72
C ASP A 4 -2.50 -19.22 -25.44
N PHE A 5 -3.14 -18.81 -24.34
CA PHE A 5 -2.50 -18.69 -23.03
C PHE A 5 -2.57 -19.95 -22.19
N THR A 6 -3.27 -20.99 -22.64
CA THR A 6 -3.49 -22.24 -21.89
C THR A 6 -2.22 -22.83 -21.28
N PRO A 7 -1.04 -22.84 -21.96
CA PRO A 7 0.20 -23.39 -21.38
C PRO A 7 0.75 -22.62 -20.17
N TYR A 8 0.33 -21.36 -19.97
CA TYR A 8 0.84 -20.47 -18.94
C TYR A 8 -0.11 -20.35 -17.75
N LEU A 9 -1.34 -20.83 -17.89
CA LEU A 9 -2.29 -20.86 -16.79
C LEU A 9 -1.85 -21.91 -15.79
N GLN A 10 -1.56 -21.47 -14.56
CA GLN A 10 -1.16 -22.39 -13.51
C GLN A 10 -2.33 -23.26 -13.08
N LEU A 11 -3.57 -22.76 -13.14
CA LEU A 11 -4.76 -23.47 -12.68
C LEU A 11 -6.01 -22.99 -13.43
N SER A 12 -6.81 -23.93 -13.96
CA SER A 12 -8.15 -23.67 -14.50
C SER A 12 -9.23 -23.89 -13.43
N GLU A 13 -10.41 -23.29 -13.61
CA GLU A 13 -11.57 -23.29 -12.70
C GLU A 13 -11.97 -24.68 -12.15
N GLN A 14 -11.52 -25.77 -12.77
CA GLN A 14 -11.96 -27.14 -12.50
C GLN A 14 -11.26 -27.82 -11.30
N SER A 15 -10.31 -27.17 -10.63
CA SER A 15 -9.47 -27.77 -9.57
C SER A 15 -9.73 -27.21 -8.16
N GLN A 16 -10.91 -26.67 -7.93
CA GLN A 16 -11.22 -25.90 -6.73
C GLN A 16 -11.67 -26.77 -5.53
N PRO A 17 -11.01 -26.65 -4.36
CA PRO A 17 -11.46 -27.30 -3.14
C PRO A 17 -12.68 -26.59 -2.54
N SER A 18 -13.62 -27.40 -2.03
CA SER A 18 -14.83 -26.92 -1.36
C SER A 18 -14.47 -26.21 -0.04
N GLY A 19 -15.07 -25.05 0.23
CA GLY A 19 -14.95 -24.33 1.51
C GLY A 19 -13.87 -23.25 1.60
N THR A 20 -13.28 -22.85 0.47
CA THR A 20 -12.36 -21.69 0.40
C THR A 20 -12.99 -20.55 -0.40
N PRO A 21 -12.65 -19.28 -0.09
CA PRO A 21 -13.02 -18.15 -0.93
C PRO A 21 -12.45 -18.31 -2.34
N VAL A 22 -13.15 -17.71 -3.30
CA VAL A 22 -12.76 -17.75 -4.71
C VAL A 22 -12.63 -16.33 -5.22
N VAL A 23 -11.41 -15.98 -5.63
CA VAL A 23 -11.07 -14.64 -6.08
C VAL A 23 -10.69 -14.70 -7.56
N SER A 24 -11.24 -13.80 -8.37
CA SER A 24 -10.74 -13.51 -9.71
C SER A 24 -9.89 -12.25 -9.69
N LEU A 25 -8.95 -12.17 -10.63
CA LEU A 25 -8.14 -10.99 -10.87
C LEU A 25 -8.42 -10.48 -12.28
N GLU A 26 -8.61 -9.18 -12.43
CA GLU A 26 -8.73 -8.47 -13.71
C GLU A 26 -7.60 -7.45 -13.85
N LEU A 27 -6.90 -7.45 -14.99
CA LEU A 27 -5.87 -6.48 -15.35
C LEU A 27 -6.43 -5.43 -16.31
N LYS A 28 -6.23 -4.16 -15.97
CA LYS A 28 -6.59 -3.00 -16.80
C LYS A 28 -5.37 -2.11 -16.99
N ALA A 29 -4.80 -2.15 -18.19
CA ALA A 29 -3.74 -1.23 -18.57
C ALA A 29 -4.30 -0.10 -19.47
N PRO A 30 -3.71 1.10 -19.43
CA PRO A 30 -3.92 2.08 -20.49
C PRO A 30 -3.38 1.54 -21.82
N GLU A 31 -3.92 2.03 -22.94
CA GLU A 31 -3.47 1.62 -24.29
C GLU A 31 -1.98 1.92 -24.52
N THR A 32 -1.49 3.01 -23.92
CA THR A 32 -0.11 3.47 -24.01
C THR A 32 0.47 3.71 -22.62
N LEU A 33 1.68 3.19 -22.40
CA LEU A 33 2.50 3.43 -21.21
C LEU A 33 3.76 4.21 -21.57
N PHE A 34 4.13 5.16 -20.72
CA PHE A 34 5.29 6.03 -20.91
C PHE A 34 6.41 5.65 -19.93
N LEU A 35 7.64 5.44 -20.43
CA LEU A 35 8.76 4.94 -19.61
C LEU A 35 9.28 5.94 -18.56
N GLU A 36 8.92 7.21 -18.67
CA GLU A 36 9.36 8.28 -17.76
C GLU A 36 8.25 8.72 -16.78
N SER A 37 7.06 8.10 -16.83
CA SER A 37 5.94 8.36 -15.91
C SER A 37 5.74 7.26 -14.88
N PRO A 38 4.96 7.52 -13.81
CA PRO A 38 4.49 6.47 -12.91
C PRO A 38 3.89 5.31 -13.69
N PHE A 39 4.55 4.15 -13.59
CA PHE A 39 4.38 3.02 -14.50
C PHE A 39 3.61 1.91 -13.80
N GLY A 40 2.29 1.87 -14.02
CA GLY A 40 1.44 0.87 -13.41
C GLY A 40 0.13 0.59 -14.13
N LEU A 41 -0.52 -0.49 -13.72
CA LEU A 41 -1.81 -0.93 -14.24
C LEU A 41 -2.83 -1.02 -13.11
N GLU A 42 -4.11 -0.92 -13.42
CA GLU A 42 -5.16 -1.21 -12.46
C GLU A 42 -5.37 -2.73 -12.37
N VAL A 43 -5.30 -3.27 -11.15
CA VAL A 43 -5.69 -4.64 -10.82
C VAL A 43 -7.02 -4.58 -10.09
N VAL A 44 -7.96 -5.45 -10.46
CA VAL A 44 -9.22 -5.62 -9.73
C VAL A 44 -9.29 -7.05 -9.20
N LEU A 45 -9.34 -7.21 -7.89
CA LEU A 45 -9.62 -8.46 -7.22
C LEU A 45 -11.12 -8.53 -6.93
N ARG A 46 -11.80 -9.58 -7.40
CA ARG A 46 -13.24 -9.76 -7.19
C ARG A 46 -13.52 -11.11 -6.58
N ARG A 47 -14.40 -11.12 -5.59
CA ARG A 47 -14.91 -12.36 -5.03
C ARG A 47 -16.03 -12.91 -5.89
N ILE A 48 -15.90 -14.19 -6.29
CA ILE A 48 -16.81 -14.86 -7.23
C ILE A 48 -17.50 -16.10 -6.63
N ASP A 49 -17.22 -16.43 -5.37
CA ASP A 49 -17.98 -17.42 -4.63
C ASP A 49 -19.28 -16.85 -4.04
N ASN A 50 -20.14 -17.77 -3.59
CA ASN A 50 -21.42 -17.44 -2.96
C ASN A 50 -21.37 -17.56 -1.42
N ASP A 51 -20.19 -17.63 -0.80
CA ASP A 51 -20.11 -17.71 0.65
C ASP A 51 -20.46 -16.34 1.27
N PRO A 52 -21.29 -16.29 2.34
CA PRO A 52 -21.76 -15.04 2.91
C PRO A 52 -20.77 -14.35 3.87
N HIS A 53 -19.65 -14.98 4.26
CA HIS A 53 -18.71 -14.38 5.21
C HIS A 53 -17.63 -13.59 4.47
N PRO A 54 -17.22 -12.39 4.89
CA PRO A 54 -16.03 -11.70 4.35
C PRO A 54 -14.79 -12.60 4.43
N CYS A 55 -13.76 -12.31 3.63
CA CYS A 55 -12.49 -13.02 3.75
C CYS A 55 -11.30 -12.07 3.71
N ILE A 56 -10.24 -12.47 4.42
CA ILE A 56 -8.94 -11.81 4.40
C ILE A 56 -7.88 -12.77 3.89
N PHE A 57 -6.92 -12.27 3.11
CA PHE A 57 -5.83 -13.10 2.60
C PHE A 57 -4.56 -12.31 2.33
N TYR A 58 -3.42 -13.01 2.44
CA TYR A 58 -2.11 -12.47 2.13
C TYR A 58 -1.94 -12.26 0.63
N TRP A 59 -1.46 -11.06 0.30
CA TRP A 59 -1.19 -10.58 -1.05
C TRP A 59 0.24 -9.99 -1.11
N PRO A 60 1.19 -10.71 -1.74
CA PRO A 60 2.60 -10.31 -1.77
C PRO A 60 2.82 -8.90 -2.34
N PRO A 61 3.80 -8.13 -1.81
CA PRO A 61 4.18 -6.82 -2.35
C PRO A 61 4.65 -6.87 -3.80
N ASP A 62 5.25 -7.98 -4.21
CA ASP A 62 5.86 -8.18 -5.52
C ASP A 62 4.99 -9.05 -6.43
N ILE A 63 3.66 -8.98 -6.28
CA ILE A 63 2.74 -9.74 -7.14
C ILE A 63 2.95 -9.45 -8.63
N ALA A 64 3.43 -8.24 -8.96
CA ALA A 64 3.81 -7.89 -10.32
C ALA A 64 4.79 -8.92 -10.90
N ALA A 65 5.72 -9.49 -10.12
CA ALA A 65 6.67 -10.52 -10.59
C ALA A 65 6.02 -11.90 -10.87
N CYS A 66 4.72 -12.06 -10.57
CA CYS A 66 3.94 -13.23 -10.92
C CYS A 66 3.23 -13.08 -12.28
N PHE A 67 3.17 -11.87 -12.87
CA PHE A 67 2.67 -11.72 -14.22
C PHE A 67 3.64 -12.29 -15.26
N VAL A 68 3.10 -12.68 -16.41
CA VAL A 68 3.87 -13.15 -17.55
C VAL A 68 3.79 -12.09 -18.64
N LEU A 69 4.94 -11.51 -18.98
CA LEU A 69 5.04 -10.54 -20.07
C LEU A 69 5.30 -11.25 -21.39
N PHE A 70 4.54 -10.85 -22.40
CA PHE A 70 4.73 -11.23 -23.78
C PHE A 70 4.96 -9.99 -24.65
N ARG A 71 5.75 -10.16 -25.70
CA ARG A 71 6.08 -9.16 -26.70
C ARG A 71 5.51 -9.59 -28.05
N TYR A 72 4.90 -8.64 -28.75
CA TYR A 72 4.51 -8.85 -30.14
C TYR A 72 5.74 -8.78 -31.05
N THR A 73 5.98 -9.84 -31.80
CA THR A 73 7.03 -9.91 -32.82
C THR A 73 6.43 -10.23 -34.18
N PHE A 74 7.25 -10.22 -35.23
CA PHE A 74 6.82 -10.61 -36.56
C PHE A 74 6.46 -12.10 -36.67
N HIS A 75 6.95 -12.93 -35.73
CA HIS A 75 6.65 -14.35 -35.63
C HIS A 75 5.42 -14.66 -34.77
N GLY A 76 4.84 -13.64 -34.13
CA GLY A 76 3.73 -13.77 -33.19
C GLY A 76 4.14 -13.35 -31.78
N LEU A 77 3.43 -13.88 -30.79
CA LEU A 77 3.60 -13.51 -29.40
C LEU A 77 4.74 -14.31 -28.75
N GLU A 78 5.78 -13.64 -28.27
CA GLU A 78 6.94 -14.27 -27.63
C GLU A 78 7.03 -13.87 -26.15
N ARG A 79 7.36 -14.80 -25.26
CA ARG A 79 7.54 -14.49 -23.82
C ARG A 79 8.80 -13.64 -23.63
N ALA A 80 8.66 -12.52 -22.94
CA ALA A 80 9.78 -11.67 -22.55
C ALA A 80 10.42 -12.18 -21.25
N GLU A 81 11.74 -12.13 -21.17
CA GLU A 81 12.47 -12.41 -19.93
C GLU A 81 12.40 -11.20 -19.00
N VAL A 82 11.94 -11.43 -17.78
CA VAL A 82 11.80 -10.41 -16.73
C VAL A 82 12.50 -10.96 -15.50
N ALA A 83 13.19 -10.07 -14.76
CA ALA A 83 13.88 -10.49 -13.54
C ALA A 83 12.87 -11.00 -12.51
N GLU A 84 12.94 -12.29 -12.20
CA GLU A 84 12.10 -12.89 -11.17
C GLU A 84 12.66 -12.54 -9.79
N ARG A 85 12.04 -11.58 -9.12
CA ARG A 85 12.17 -11.41 -7.67
C ARG A 85 10.85 -11.77 -7.05
N ARG A 86 10.86 -12.87 -6.29
CA ARG A 86 9.70 -13.37 -5.57
C ARG A 86 10.05 -13.47 -4.11
N SER A 87 9.24 -12.82 -3.31
CA SER A 87 9.25 -12.92 -1.87
C SER A 87 8.60 -14.25 -1.50
N GLU A 88 9.25 -15.00 -0.62
CA GLU A 88 8.62 -16.17 -0.04
C GLU A 88 7.47 -15.70 0.85
N ALA A 89 6.31 -16.34 0.73
CA ALA A 89 5.19 -16.07 1.62
C ALA A 89 5.61 -16.40 3.07
N PRO A 90 5.29 -15.54 4.05
CA PRO A 90 5.66 -15.81 5.43
C PRO A 90 4.90 -17.03 5.96
N ASP A 91 5.42 -17.68 7.00
CA ASP A 91 4.68 -18.77 7.67
C ASP A 91 3.51 -18.24 8.53
N VAL A 92 3.67 -17.02 9.04
CA VAL A 92 2.72 -16.32 9.91
C VAL A 92 2.70 -14.84 9.54
N LEU A 93 1.51 -14.25 9.46
CA LEU A 93 1.30 -12.83 9.23
C LEU A 93 0.57 -12.23 10.44
N TYR A 94 1.20 -11.25 11.09
CA TYR A 94 0.57 -10.52 12.19
C TYR A 94 -0.37 -9.45 11.62
N VAL A 95 -1.65 -9.53 11.98
CA VAL A 95 -2.66 -8.56 11.56
C VAL A 95 -2.60 -7.37 12.51
N SER A 96 -1.97 -6.30 12.05
CA SER A 96 -1.94 -5.02 12.76
C SER A 96 -2.91 -4.03 12.10
N GLY A 97 -3.17 -2.88 12.75
CA GLY A 97 -3.89 -1.77 12.10
C GLY A 97 -3.24 -1.31 10.79
N TRP A 98 -1.96 -1.64 10.58
CA TRP A 98 -1.29 -1.58 9.29
C TRP A 98 -1.60 -2.86 8.50
N ARG A 99 -2.47 -2.73 7.48
CA ARG A 99 -2.89 -3.78 6.53
C ARG A 99 -1.76 -4.18 5.57
N GLN A 100 -0.57 -4.48 6.09
CA GLN A 100 0.59 -4.83 5.27
C GLN A 100 0.32 -6.15 4.55
N TYR A 101 0.31 -6.09 3.22
CA TYR A 101 0.17 -7.27 2.34
C TYR A 101 -1.09 -8.10 2.63
N LEU A 102 -2.14 -7.46 3.17
CA LEU A 102 -3.40 -8.09 3.52
C LEU A 102 -4.54 -7.44 2.76
N PHE A 103 -5.33 -8.24 2.06
CA PHE A 103 -6.55 -7.80 1.40
C PHE A 103 -7.76 -8.36 2.12
N GLU A 104 -8.81 -7.56 2.18
CA GLU A 104 -10.14 -7.95 2.65
C GLU A 104 -11.12 -7.86 1.47
N LEU A 105 -11.96 -8.89 1.30
CA LEU A 105 -13.03 -8.87 0.32
C LEU A 105 -14.35 -9.29 0.98
N GLN A 106 -15.30 -8.36 0.93
CA GLN A 106 -16.69 -8.59 1.28
C GLN A 106 -17.33 -9.63 0.31
N PRO A 107 -18.43 -10.30 0.72
CA PRO A 107 -19.17 -11.21 -0.16
C PRO A 107 -19.58 -10.54 -1.46
N SER A 108 -19.24 -11.15 -2.61
CA SER A 108 -19.41 -10.53 -3.95
C SER A 108 -18.71 -9.18 -4.17
N GLY A 109 -17.86 -8.76 -3.22
CA GLY A 109 -17.13 -7.51 -3.23
C GLY A 109 -15.95 -7.53 -4.21
N SER A 110 -15.41 -6.34 -4.44
CA SER A 110 -14.19 -6.17 -5.23
C SER A 110 -13.31 -5.10 -4.62
N SER A 111 -12.00 -5.33 -4.63
CA SER A 111 -10.98 -4.32 -4.38
C SER A 111 -10.25 -4.06 -5.68
N ARG A 112 -9.86 -2.81 -5.92
CA ARG A 112 -9.10 -2.42 -7.10
C ARG A 112 -7.92 -1.57 -6.68
N TYR A 113 -6.82 -1.63 -7.39
CA TYR A 113 -5.60 -0.93 -7.01
C TYR A 113 -4.63 -0.73 -8.17
N LEU A 114 -3.66 0.17 -8.04
CA LEU A 114 -2.69 0.46 -9.09
C LEU A 114 -1.34 -0.23 -8.87
N GLU A 115 -1.11 -1.34 -9.55
CA GLU A 115 0.11 -2.15 -9.47
C GLU A 115 1.29 -1.52 -10.22
N SER A 116 2.46 -1.49 -9.57
CA SER A 116 3.69 -1.01 -10.19
C SER A 116 4.29 -2.07 -11.08
N LEU A 117 4.61 -1.71 -12.33
CA LEU A 117 5.28 -2.59 -13.26
C LEU A 117 6.79 -2.32 -13.32
N HIS A 118 7.39 -1.67 -12.32
CA HIS A 118 8.78 -1.24 -12.35
C HIS A 118 9.78 -2.37 -12.70
N SER A 119 9.52 -3.59 -12.21
CA SER A 119 10.33 -4.78 -12.51
C SER A 119 10.40 -5.13 -14.01
N TYR A 120 9.42 -4.71 -14.80
CA TYR A 120 9.34 -4.95 -16.24
C TYR A 120 10.13 -3.93 -17.07
N ARG A 121 10.53 -2.79 -16.50
CA ARG A 121 11.13 -1.66 -17.23
C ARG A 121 12.32 -2.06 -18.10
N ARG A 122 13.16 -2.98 -17.63
CA ARG A 122 14.34 -3.47 -18.37
C ARG A 122 13.99 -4.31 -19.60
N ALA A 123 12.85 -4.98 -19.59
CA ALA A 123 12.38 -5.83 -20.68
C ALA A 123 11.66 -5.03 -21.78
N LEU A 124 11.07 -3.89 -21.41
CA LEU A 124 10.28 -3.06 -22.30
C LEU A 124 11.14 -2.19 -23.23
N ARG A 125 10.61 -1.90 -24.42
CA ARG A 125 11.25 -1.06 -25.44
C ARG A 125 10.22 -0.10 -26.05
N PRO A 126 10.56 1.18 -26.24
CA PRO A 126 9.69 2.13 -26.92
C PRO A 126 9.30 1.66 -28.33
N GLY A 127 8.06 1.97 -28.71
CA GLY A 127 7.45 1.59 -30.00
C GLY A 127 6.98 0.15 -30.09
N GLU A 128 7.18 -0.67 -29.05
CA GLU A 128 6.76 -2.07 -29.05
C GLU A 128 5.45 -2.28 -28.30
N ARG A 129 4.69 -3.28 -28.76
CA ARG A 129 3.45 -3.73 -28.14
C ARG A 129 3.71 -4.98 -27.30
N TYR A 130 3.10 -5.00 -26.13
CA TYR A 130 3.21 -6.08 -25.16
C TYR A 130 1.84 -6.57 -24.73
N GLU A 131 1.84 -7.78 -24.15
CA GLU A 131 0.69 -8.39 -23.50
C GLU A 131 1.11 -8.94 -22.15
N LEU A 132 0.35 -8.61 -21.12
CA LEU A 132 0.63 -9.02 -19.76
C LEU A 132 -0.47 -9.96 -19.29
N LEU A 133 -0.08 -11.15 -18.83
CA LEU A 133 -0.97 -12.22 -18.41
C LEU A 133 -0.83 -12.46 -16.91
N TRP A 134 -1.96 -12.61 -16.23
CA TRP A 134 -2.04 -13.21 -14.91
C TRP A 134 -2.21 -14.74 -15.03
N PRO A 135 -1.20 -15.54 -14.66
CA PRO A 135 -1.26 -16.99 -14.81
C PRO A 135 -2.13 -17.68 -13.75
N GLY A 136 -2.55 -16.96 -12.70
CA GLY A 136 -3.20 -17.53 -11.51
C GLY A 136 -2.20 -17.80 -10.40
N ALA A 137 -2.68 -17.78 -9.16
CA ALA A 137 -1.87 -18.09 -7.98
C ALA A 137 -2.72 -18.68 -6.86
N LYS A 138 -2.04 -19.21 -5.85
CA LYS A 138 -2.64 -19.66 -4.60
C LYS A 138 -1.97 -18.96 -3.41
N THR A 139 -2.76 -18.63 -2.40
CA THR A 139 -2.26 -18.11 -1.12
C THR A 139 -2.81 -18.98 0.01
N CYS A 140 -1.93 -19.41 0.89
CA CYS A 140 -2.31 -20.32 1.98
C CYS A 140 -2.44 -19.58 3.31
N ILE A 141 -2.27 -18.25 3.32
CA ILE A 141 -2.49 -17.42 4.51
C ILE A 141 -3.77 -16.64 4.25
N TRP A 142 -4.86 -17.12 4.83
CA TRP A 142 -6.19 -16.53 4.68
C TRP A 142 -7.12 -17.01 5.80
N ASP A 143 -8.15 -16.22 6.10
CA ASP A 143 -9.26 -16.61 6.98
C ASP A 143 -10.59 -15.97 6.56
N TRP A 144 -11.67 -16.47 7.13
CA TRP A 144 -13.00 -15.86 7.06
C TRP A 144 -13.15 -14.78 8.13
N GLY A 145 -13.88 -13.73 7.82
CA GLY A 145 -14.05 -12.54 8.66
C GLY A 145 -13.39 -11.32 8.03
N ASP A 146 -13.51 -10.19 8.72
CA ASP A 146 -12.89 -8.94 8.32
C ASP A 146 -11.57 -8.69 9.08
N ILE A 147 -10.87 -7.62 8.73
CA ILE A 147 -9.61 -7.26 9.39
C ILE A 147 -9.84 -6.90 10.87
N GLN A 148 -11.00 -6.33 11.22
CA GLN A 148 -11.30 -5.94 12.60
C GLN A 148 -11.44 -7.17 13.50
N ASP A 149 -12.07 -8.23 13.00
CA ASP A 149 -12.19 -9.52 13.68
C ASP A 149 -10.81 -10.13 14.00
N HIS A 150 -9.79 -9.79 13.21
CA HIS A 150 -8.44 -10.36 13.30
C HIS A 150 -7.40 -9.38 13.84
N LEU A 151 -7.77 -8.18 14.29
CA LEU A 151 -6.81 -7.22 14.83
C LEU A 151 -6.05 -7.82 16.01
N ASP A 152 -4.73 -7.63 15.99
CA ASP A 152 -3.78 -8.16 16.96
C ASP A 152 -3.72 -9.69 17.03
N MET A 153 -4.17 -10.37 15.96
CA MET A 153 -4.09 -11.81 15.79
C MET A 153 -3.03 -12.23 14.76
N GLU A 154 -2.63 -13.49 14.83
CA GLU A 154 -1.73 -14.12 13.86
C GLU A 154 -2.53 -14.93 12.84
N LEU A 155 -2.46 -14.53 11.57
CA LEU A 155 -2.89 -15.38 10.46
C LEU A 155 -1.80 -16.41 10.18
N LYS A 156 -2.19 -17.68 10.23
CA LYS A 156 -1.29 -18.81 9.98
C LYS A 156 -1.65 -19.46 8.66
N ARG A 157 -0.67 -20.17 8.11
CA ARG A 157 -0.91 -21.04 6.97
C ARG A 157 -2.09 -22.00 7.26
N ARG A 158 -3.05 -22.03 6.33
CA ARG A 158 -4.26 -22.82 6.34
C ARG A 158 -4.38 -23.65 5.05
N GLU A 159 -4.86 -24.87 5.22
CA GLU A 159 -5.32 -25.71 4.10
C GLU A 159 -6.84 -25.91 4.20
N PRO A 160 -7.59 -25.85 3.09
CA PRO A 160 -7.08 -25.64 1.73
C PRO A 160 -6.64 -24.18 1.50
N CYS A 161 -5.66 -23.96 0.63
CA CYS A 161 -5.26 -22.60 0.23
C CYS A 161 -6.38 -21.89 -0.56
N LEU A 162 -6.41 -20.56 -0.50
CA LEU A 162 -7.25 -19.72 -1.34
C LEU A 162 -6.69 -19.66 -2.77
N PHE A 163 -7.59 -19.62 -3.75
CA PHE A 163 -7.24 -19.60 -5.17
C PHE A 163 -7.61 -18.25 -5.80
N ILE A 164 -6.65 -17.70 -6.55
CA ILE A 164 -6.86 -16.55 -7.43
C ILE A 164 -6.82 -17.03 -8.87
N VAL A 165 -7.97 -16.96 -9.55
CA VAL A 165 -8.17 -17.51 -10.90
C VAL A 165 -7.26 -16.81 -11.91
N GLY A 166 -6.56 -17.60 -12.72
CA GLY A 166 -5.71 -17.13 -13.82
C GLY A 166 -6.50 -16.89 -15.12
N GLY A 167 -5.88 -16.16 -16.05
CA GLY A 167 -6.40 -15.97 -17.42
C GLY A 167 -6.68 -14.53 -17.82
N SER A 168 -6.73 -13.61 -16.85
CA SER A 168 -6.82 -12.19 -17.18
C SER A 168 -5.56 -11.71 -17.87
N HIS A 169 -5.73 -10.98 -18.96
CA HIS A 169 -4.64 -10.42 -19.73
C HIS A 169 -5.02 -9.03 -20.26
N THR A 170 -4.01 -8.20 -20.49
CA THR A 170 -4.17 -6.86 -21.05
C THR A 170 -3.01 -6.52 -21.98
N SER A 171 -3.26 -5.70 -23.00
CA SER A 171 -2.24 -5.31 -23.98
C SER A 171 -2.01 -3.81 -23.95
N PHE A 172 -0.75 -3.40 -24.09
CA PHE A 172 -0.36 -1.99 -24.11
C PHE A 172 0.83 -1.76 -25.05
N THR A 173 0.99 -0.52 -25.49
CA THR A 173 2.15 -0.06 -26.26
C THR A 173 3.04 0.79 -25.37
N VAL A 174 4.36 0.67 -25.52
CA VAL A 174 5.31 1.45 -24.75
C VAL A 174 5.81 2.62 -25.60
N GLU A 175 5.78 3.83 -25.06
CA GLU A 175 6.31 5.04 -25.71
C GLU A 175 7.43 5.69 -24.85
N GLU A 176 8.28 6.44 -25.54
CA GLU A 176 9.35 7.24 -24.93
C GLU A 176 8.79 8.57 -24.43
N GLY A 177 9.36 9.13 -23.36
CA GLY A 177 8.94 10.40 -22.76
C GLY A 177 8.05 10.26 -21.54
N GLU A 178 7.56 11.41 -21.07
CA GLU A 178 6.67 11.56 -19.91
C GLU A 178 5.24 11.88 -20.35
N ARG A 179 4.26 11.32 -19.65
CA ARG A 179 2.86 11.70 -19.74
C ARG A 179 2.73 13.13 -19.24
N THR A 180 2.51 14.07 -20.16
CA THR A 180 2.35 15.49 -19.80
C THR A 180 1.05 15.71 -19.02
N PHE A 181 1.20 16.05 -17.75
CA PHE A 181 0.14 16.66 -16.93
C PHE A 181 0.48 18.15 -16.73
N PRO A 182 -0.51 19.07 -16.69
CA PRO A 182 -0.23 20.47 -16.38
C PRO A 182 0.21 20.63 -14.90
N SER A 183 1.44 21.10 -14.65
CA SER A 183 2.01 21.27 -13.31
C SER A 183 1.45 22.47 -12.51
N PRO A 184 1.28 22.36 -11.18
CA PRO A 184 1.25 23.48 -10.23
C PRO A 184 2.67 23.93 -9.82
N GLU A 185 2.83 25.21 -9.43
CA GLU A 185 4.13 25.86 -9.13
C GLU A 185 4.84 25.39 -7.84
N PRO A 186 6.20 25.40 -7.78
CA PRO A 186 6.98 24.91 -6.62
C PRO A 186 7.37 26.02 -5.61
N SER A 187 7.59 25.62 -4.34
CA SER A 187 8.08 26.45 -3.23
C SER A 187 9.52 26.09 -2.79
N PRO A 188 10.28 27.00 -2.11
CA PRO A 188 11.75 26.91 -2.00
C PRO A 188 12.30 26.16 -0.75
N PRO A 189 13.61 25.80 -0.72
CA PRO A 189 14.20 24.83 0.23
C PRO A 189 14.96 25.45 1.42
N GLY A 190 15.16 24.70 2.50
CA GLY A 190 15.97 25.04 3.69
C GLY A 190 16.81 23.87 4.22
N GLU A 191 17.95 24.19 4.85
CA GLU A 191 19.14 23.34 5.15
C GLU A 191 19.17 22.63 6.54
N PRO A 192 20.12 21.70 6.81
CA PRO A 192 19.93 20.47 7.60
C PRO A 192 20.53 20.43 9.02
N LEU A 193 20.24 19.38 9.82
CA LEU A 193 21.16 18.63 10.74
C LEU A 193 20.50 17.43 11.53
N SER A 194 20.93 16.19 11.22
CA SER A 194 21.19 14.94 12.02
C SER A 194 20.19 14.20 12.99
N ARG A 195 20.03 12.87 12.75
CA ARG A 195 19.53 11.69 13.56
C ARG A 195 18.04 11.64 14.07
N VAL A 196 17.17 10.86 13.39
CA VAL A 196 15.71 10.76 13.60
C VAL A 196 15.35 9.66 14.59
N ALA A 197 14.86 10.09 15.74
CA ALA A 197 13.79 9.42 16.45
C ALA A 197 12.59 10.38 16.45
N CYS A 198 11.42 9.94 16.00
CA CYS A 198 10.22 10.78 16.06
C CYS A 198 9.79 10.89 17.52
N HIS A 199 10.03 12.05 18.12
CA HIS A 199 9.64 12.37 19.49
C HIS A 199 8.49 13.35 19.47
N LEU A 200 7.28 12.86 19.78
CA LEU A 200 6.17 13.73 20.10
C LEU A 200 6.15 13.99 21.61
N SER A 201 6.45 15.22 22.00
CA SER A 201 6.32 15.69 23.38
C SER A 201 5.18 16.70 23.45
N SER A 202 4.16 16.40 24.25
CA SER A 202 3.02 17.31 24.46
C SER A 202 3.46 18.61 25.14
N CYS A 203 3.17 19.76 24.52
CA CYS A 203 3.40 21.09 25.08
C CYS A 203 2.08 21.60 25.68
N LYS A 204 2.05 21.71 27.03
CA LYS A 204 1.08 22.41 27.91
C LYS A 204 -0.35 22.64 27.37
N GLY A 205 -1.31 21.88 27.90
CA GLY A 205 -2.75 22.10 27.72
C GLY A 205 -3.33 23.26 28.53
N PRO A 206 -4.63 23.56 28.38
CA PRO A 206 -5.33 24.67 29.05
C PRO A 206 -5.36 24.53 30.58
N GLU A 207 -5.27 23.31 31.09
CA GLU A 207 -4.81 23.00 32.44
C GLU A 207 -3.52 22.18 32.31
N ASP A 208 -2.47 22.47 33.11
CA ASP A 208 -1.14 21.82 33.06
C ASP A 208 -1.18 20.28 33.32
N SER A 209 -2.35 19.65 33.31
CA SER A 209 -2.62 18.24 33.61
C SER A 209 -3.59 17.55 32.63
N THR A 210 -4.10 18.22 31.58
CA THR A 210 -5.07 17.60 30.65
C THR A 210 -4.39 16.74 29.57
N PRO A 211 -4.71 15.44 29.46
CA PRO A 211 -4.20 14.56 28.39
C PRO A 211 -4.74 14.98 27.02
N ILE A 212 -4.10 14.52 25.95
CA ILE A 212 -4.56 14.72 24.57
C ILE A 212 -4.71 13.38 23.89
N THR A 213 -5.80 13.19 23.13
CA THR A 213 -5.98 12.05 22.23
C THR A 213 -5.91 12.54 20.79
N PHE A 214 -5.15 11.86 19.94
CA PHE A 214 -4.99 12.26 18.54
C PHE A 214 -4.87 11.06 17.61
N HIS A 215 -5.21 11.31 16.34
CA HIS A 215 -5.06 10.35 15.27
C HIS A 215 -3.61 10.30 14.80
N THR A 216 -3.12 9.08 14.53
CA THR A 216 -1.69 8.85 14.29
C THR A 216 -1.33 8.62 12.83
N VAL A 217 -2.30 8.33 11.95
CA VAL A 217 -2.03 7.83 10.59
C VAL A 217 -1.21 8.78 9.74
N ASN A 218 -1.47 10.08 9.83
CA ASN A 218 -0.73 11.09 9.08
C ASN A 218 0.72 11.29 9.58
N LEU A 219 1.09 10.64 10.69
CA LEU A 219 2.44 10.68 11.28
C LEU A 219 3.30 9.48 10.90
N LEU A 220 2.79 8.60 10.03
CA LEU A 220 3.39 7.28 9.83
C LEU A 220 4.25 7.18 8.57
N SER A 221 4.33 8.23 7.77
CA SER A 221 5.18 8.29 6.58
C SER A 221 6.11 9.50 6.59
N GLY A 222 7.31 9.29 6.06
CA GLY A 222 8.29 10.33 5.79
C GLY A 222 8.84 10.17 4.37
N ASN A 223 9.65 11.13 3.96
CA ASN A 223 10.26 11.18 2.65
C ASN A 223 11.57 10.41 2.65
N LEU A 224 11.64 9.35 1.83
CA LEU A 224 12.89 8.69 1.51
C LEU A 224 13.44 9.24 0.18
N GLN A 225 14.71 9.57 0.14
CA GLN A 225 15.42 9.97 -1.08
C GLN A 225 16.68 9.13 -1.24
N ARG A 226 17.00 8.74 -2.47
CA ARG A 226 18.19 7.99 -2.86
C ARG A 226 19.18 8.91 -3.56
N ARG A 227 20.46 8.74 -3.27
CA ARG A 227 21.51 9.50 -3.96
C ARG A 227 21.85 8.90 -5.31
N ARG A 228 21.78 9.71 -6.37
CA ARG A 228 22.27 9.37 -7.72
C ARG A 228 23.34 10.37 -8.14
N GLY A 229 24.61 9.98 -8.00
CA GLY A 229 25.72 10.87 -8.30
C GLY A 229 25.75 12.09 -7.36
N GLN A 230 25.48 13.27 -7.92
CA GLN A 230 25.39 14.53 -7.16
C GLN A 230 23.96 14.89 -6.74
N ASP A 231 22.94 14.20 -7.26
CA ASP A 231 21.54 14.53 -7.06
C ASP A 231 20.83 13.57 -6.10
N TRP A 232 19.66 14.00 -5.61
CA TRP A 232 18.76 13.22 -4.76
C TRP A 232 17.46 12.97 -5.49
N GLU A 233 17.06 11.71 -5.58
CA GLU A 233 15.80 11.27 -6.18
C GLU A 233 14.85 10.81 -5.09
N PHE A 234 13.60 11.25 -5.14
CA PHE A 234 12.57 10.74 -4.23
C PHE A 234 12.27 9.27 -4.53
N PHE A 235 12.20 8.49 -3.46
CA PHE A 235 11.66 7.15 -3.51
C PHE A 235 10.25 7.19 -2.92
N GLU A 236 9.28 6.96 -3.79
CA GLU A 236 7.93 6.62 -3.37
C GLU A 236 7.92 5.13 -3.02
N SER A 237 7.56 4.79 -1.77
CA SER A 237 7.60 3.41 -1.31
C SER A 237 6.71 2.53 -2.17
N GLU A 238 7.19 1.31 -2.46
CA GLU A 238 6.40 0.26 -3.11
C GLU A 238 5.28 -0.28 -2.17
N LYS A 239 5.15 0.22 -0.91
CA LYS A 239 4.07 -0.14 0.02
C LYS A 239 2.71 0.00 -0.65
N MET A 240 2.09 -1.17 -0.81
CA MET A 240 0.76 -1.45 -1.32
C MET A 240 0.33 -0.55 -2.49
N PRO A 241 0.12 -1.12 -3.67
CA PRO A 241 -0.40 -0.35 -4.79
C PRO A 241 -1.64 0.45 -4.41
N TYR A 242 -1.74 1.71 -4.85
CA TYR A 242 -2.83 2.63 -4.51
C TYR A 242 -4.19 1.96 -4.73
N GLN A 243 -4.86 1.55 -3.66
CA GLN A 243 -6.14 0.87 -3.74
C GLN A 243 -7.28 1.89 -3.89
N ILE A 244 -8.17 1.70 -4.85
CA ILE A 244 -9.37 2.50 -5.06
C ILE A 244 -10.55 1.77 -4.42
N TYR A 245 -10.90 2.15 -3.21
CA TYR A 245 -12.01 1.53 -2.51
C TYR A 245 -13.34 2.21 -2.89
N ASP A 246 -14.37 1.40 -3.20
CA ASP A 246 -15.74 1.86 -3.47
C ASP A 246 -16.64 1.79 -2.21
N ASP A 247 -16.15 1.17 -1.13
CA ASP A 247 -16.93 0.98 0.09
C ASP A 247 -17.15 2.31 0.82
N PRO A 248 -18.30 2.47 1.50
CA PRO A 248 -18.58 3.69 2.24
C PRO A 248 -17.59 3.86 3.39
N ASP A 249 -17.27 5.12 3.69
CA ASP A 249 -16.51 5.50 4.87
C ASP A 249 -17.07 4.84 6.15
N ILE A 250 -16.17 4.51 7.07
CA ILE A 250 -16.51 3.83 8.32
C ILE A 250 -16.58 4.81 9.49
N GLU A 251 -17.53 4.57 10.38
CA GLU A 251 -17.61 5.24 11.67
C GLU A 251 -16.80 4.46 12.70
N VAL A 252 -15.88 5.15 13.38
CA VAL A 252 -15.05 4.56 14.44
C VAL A 252 -15.07 5.43 15.68
N THR A 253 -14.82 4.81 16.82
CA THR A 253 -14.71 5.50 18.11
C THR A 253 -13.24 5.70 18.47
N PRO A 254 -12.74 6.95 18.61
CA PRO A 254 -11.35 7.22 18.98
C PRO A 254 -10.93 6.51 20.28
N GLY A 255 -11.85 6.35 21.22
CA GLY A 255 -11.59 5.65 22.48
C GLY A 255 -11.26 4.15 22.35
N GLN A 256 -11.64 3.51 21.24
CA GLN A 256 -11.43 2.07 21.03
C GLN A 256 -10.50 1.77 19.85
N HIS A 257 -10.42 2.68 18.88
CA HIS A 257 -9.74 2.41 17.62
C HIS A 257 -8.20 2.51 17.76
N PRO A 258 -7.42 1.57 17.18
CA PRO A 258 -5.96 1.49 17.39
C PRO A 258 -5.17 2.67 16.80
N ASN A 259 -5.69 3.33 15.76
CA ASN A 259 -5.02 4.47 15.13
C ASN A 259 -5.09 5.77 15.95
N PHE A 260 -5.76 5.74 17.11
CA PHE A 260 -5.84 6.86 18.05
C PHE A 260 -5.10 6.53 19.32
N ILE A 261 -4.37 7.51 19.86
CA ILE A 261 -3.61 7.35 21.08
C ILE A 261 -3.77 8.55 22.00
N SER A 262 -3.76 8.29 23.32
CA SER A 262 -3.67 9.33 24.33
C SER A 262 -2.24 9.55 24.81
N LEU A 263 -1.87 10.82 24.95
CA LEU A 263 -0.66 11.26 25.63
C LEU A 263 -1.00 12.08 26.85
N GLN A 264 -0.44 11.69 27.98
CA GLN A 264 -0.43 12.50 29.19
C GLN A 264 0.45 13.74 28.97
N PRO A 265 0.23 14.86 29.69
CA PRO A 265 1.14 16.00 29.67
C PRO A 265 2.57 15.58 30.02
N GLY A 266 3.54 16.02 29.22
CA GLY A 266 4.94 15.58 29.36
C GLY A 266 5.20 14.11 28.97
N GLY A 267 4.17 13.38 28.56
CA GLY A 267 4.27 12.05 27.98
C GLY A 267 4.94 12.09 26.61
N ARG A 268 5.46 10.93 26.21
CA ARG A 268 6.07 10.71 24.90
C ARG A 268 5.43 9.53 24.22
N TRP A 269 5.20 9.65 22.92
CA TRP A 269 4.91 8.53 22.05
C TRP A 269 6.12 8.23 21.18
N THR A 270 6.37 6.94 20.93
CA THR A 270 7.48 6.50 20.08
C THR A 270 7.02 5.27 19.33
N ARG A 271 7.24 5.28 18.01
CA ARG A 271 6.96 4.16 17.12
C ARG A 271 8.22 3.83 16.33
N MET A 272 8.46 2.55 16.13
CA MET A 272 9.45 2.06 15.19
C MET A 272 8.70 1.60 13.94
N ASP A 273 9.17 1.99 12.77
CA ASP A 273 8.63 1.54 11.50
C ASP A 273 9.74 0.88 10.67
N ASN A 274 9.34 0.00 9.78
CA ASN A 274 10.23 -0.59 8.80
C ASN A 274 10.31 0.36 7.61
N LEU A 275 11.52 0.81 7.33
CA LEU A 275 11.80 1.63 6.16
C LEU A 275 11.98 0.70 4.96
N GLU A 276 11.06 0.78 3.99
CA GLU A 276 11.23 0.10 2.72
C GLU A 276 12.24 0.84 1.86
N LEU A 277 13.15 0.07 1.27
CA LEU A 277 14.14 0.55 0.33
C LEU A 277 13.76 0.11 -1.09
N PRO A 278 14.15 0.86 -2.14
CA PRO A 278 13.96 0.43 -3.52
C PRO A 278 14.47 -1.00 -3.72
N SER A 279 13.72 -1.80 -4.45
CA SER A 279 14.12 -3.19 -4.69
C SER A 279 15.52 -3.27 -5.33
N ASP A 280 15.88 -2.36 -6.22
CA ASP A 280 17.19 -2.27 -6.87
C ASP A 280 18.30 -1.62 -6.01
N THR A 281 18.12 -1.55 -4.69
CA THR A 281 19.13 -1.02 -3.77
C THR A 281 20.40 -1.89 -3.80
N GLU A 282 21.56 -1.23 -3.92
CA GLU A 282 22.88 -1.87 -3.93
C GLU A 282 23.71 -1.51 -2.69
N VAL A 283 24.67 -2.37 -2.32
CA VAL A 283 25.62 -2.10 -1.23
C VAL A 283 26.46 -0.87 -1.58
N GLY A 284 26.61 0.05 -0.62
CA GLY A 284 27.32 1.31 -0.77
C GLY A 284 26.44 2.48 -1.19
N GLU A 285 25.16 2.26 -1.51
CA GLU A 285 24.24 3.34 -1.81
C GLU A 285 23.86 4.16 -0.57
N VAL A 286 23.61 5.45 -0.79
CA VAL A 286 23.30 6.41 0.26
C VAL A 286 21.87 6.87 0.12
N PHE A 287 21.13 6.81 1.21
CA PHE A 287 19.76 7.27 1.34
C PHE A 287 19.68 8.39 2.37
N LYS A 288 18.66 9.23 2.24
CA LYS A 288 18.26 10.15 3.30
C LYS A 288 16.76 10.05 3.57
N TYR A 289 16.38 10.10 4.83
CA TYR A 289 15.00 10.03 5.30
C TYR A 289 14.65 11.26 6.15
N GLU A 290 13.47 11.83 5.94
CA GLU A 290 12.96 12.99 6.66
C GLU A 290 11.46 12.84 6.93
N PHE A 291 11.02 13.06 8.16
CA PHE A 291 9.60 13.28 8.45
C PHE A 291 9.29 14.76 8.19
N ASN A 292 8.35 15.04 7.29
CA ASN A 292 7.92 16.41 7.02
C ASN A 292 7.05 16.98 8.13
N ASP A 293 6.90 18.29 8.16
CA ASP A 293 5.90 18.93 9.01
C ASP A 293 4.50 18.42 8.66
N ARG A 294 3.73 18.11 9.70
CA ARG A 294 2.35 17.62 9.58
C ARG A 294 1.46 18.36 10.53
N VAL A 295 0.28 18.72 10.06
CA VAL A 295 -0.81 19.17 10.92
C VAL A 295 -1.60 17.93 11.30
N LEU A 296 -1.87 17.73 12.59
CA LEU A 296 -2.77 16.66 13.02
C LEU A 296 -4.14 16.84 12.37
N ASP A 297 -4.62 15.81 11.70
CA ASP A 297 -5.91 15.77 11.04
C ASP A 297 -7.05 15.74 12.06
N TRP A 298 -6.85 15.04 13.19
CA TRP A 298 -7.78 15.02 14.30
C TRP A 298 -7.09 14.91 15.66
N TRP A 299 -7.58 15.68 16.62
CA TRP A 299 -7.19 15.61 18.03
C TRP A 299 -8.26 16.21 18.93
N ASP A 300 -8.34 15.72 20.16
CA ASP A 300 -9.19 16.30 21.21
C ASP A 300 -8.61 16.10 22.62
N TRP A 301 -9.05 16.92 23.57
CA TRP A 301 -8.59 16.87 24.95
C TRP A 301 -9.21 15.70 25.71
N GLY A 302 -8.39 15.01 26.49
CA GLY A 302 -8.77 13.86 27.30
C GLY A 302 -8.06 12.58 26.88
N THR A 303 -8.37 11.52 27.60
CA THR A 303 -7.91 10.15 27.37
C THR A 303 -8.84 9.40 26.44
N LYS A 304 -8.43 8.24 25.92
CA LYS A 304 -9.28 7.40 25.07
C LYS A 304 -10.59 7.05 25.78
N GLU A 305 -10.56 6.87 27.10
CA GLU A 305 -11.73 6.61 27.94
C GLU A 305 -12.76 7.76 27.87
N ASP A 306 -12.31 9.01 27.77
CA ASP A 306 -13.19 10.17 27.62
C ASP A 306 -13.85 10.22 26.23
N HIS A 307 -13.27 9.53 25.24
CA HIS A 307 -13.72 9.52 23.85
C HIS A 307 -14.43 8.22 23.45
N LEU A 308 -14.96 7.45 24.41
CA LEU A 308 -15.71 6.21 24.15
C LEU A 308 -17.10 6.43 23.50
N GLN A 309 -17.64 7.65 23.59
CA GLN A 309 -18.94 8.02 23.03
C GLN A 309 -18.81 8.97 21.83
N ILE A 310 -17.58 9.25 21.41
CA ILE A 310 -17.30 10.10 20.26
C ILE A 310 -17.16 9.20 19.04
N THR A 311 -17.72 9.66 17.93
CA THR A 311 -17.64 8.99 16.65
C THR A 311 -16.95 9.90 15.66
N VAL A 312 -15.96 9.36 14.96
CA VAL A 312 -15.29 9.99 13.82
C VAL A 312 -15.40 9.10 12.61
N LYS A 313 -15.29 9.69 11.43
CA LYS A 313 -15.42 8.98 10.16
C LYS A 313 -14.08 8.89 9.47
N LEU A 314 -13.65 7.67 9.21
CA LEU A 314 -12.45 7.35 8.43
C LEU A 314 -12.89 6.78 7.08
N PRO A 315 -12.07 6.89 6.02
CA PRO A 315 -12.37 6.13 4.81
C PRO A 315 -12.33 4.63 5.10
N CYS A 316 -12.96 3.83 4.25
CA CYS A 316 -13.08 2.37 4.42
C CYS A 316 -11.74 1.61 4.50
N TRP A 317 -10.65 2.21 4.02
CA TRP A 317 -9.30 1.66 4.16
C TRP A 317 -8.57 2.10 5.43
N ILE A 318 -9.18 2.97 6.24
CA ILE A 318 -8.79 3.39 7.60
C ILE A 318 -7.49 4.20 7.68
N ASN A 319 -6.56 3.95 6.76
CA ASN A 319 -5.23 4.52 6.70
C ASN A 319 -5.23 5.82 5.87
N SER A 320 -6.03 6.78 6.31
CA SER A 320 -5.99 8.17 5.82
C SER A 320 -6.53 9.10 6.91
N ASP A 321 -6.44 10.40 6.67
CA ASP A 321 -6.99 11.44 7.52
C ASP A 321 -8.48 11.23 7.87
N VAL A 322 -8.87 11.69 9.06
CA VAL A 322 -10.26 11.77 9.51
C VAL A 322 -11.06 12.68 8.58
N LEU A 323 -12.15 12.15 8.03
CA LEU A 323 -13.04 12.84 7.09
C LEU A 323 -14.11 13.65 7.82
N GLU A 324 -14.65 13.09 8.91
CA GLU A 324 -15.64 13.76 9.76
C GLU A 324 -15.28 13.58 11.26
N PRO A 325 -15.34 14.64 12.07
CA PRO A 325 -15.74 15.99 11.68
C PRO A 325 -14.68 16.70 10.80
N LYS A 326 -15.15 17.42 9.79
CA LYS A 326 -14.28 18.21 8.90
C LYS A 326 -13.58 19.32 9.68
N ASP A 327 -12.35 19.62 9.27
CA ASP A 327 -11.51 20.67 9.86
C ASP A 327 -11.36 20.54 11.39
N ASN A 328 -11.45 19.31 11.91
CA ASN A 328 -11.45 18.99 13.34
C ASN A 328 -12.42 19.87 14.17
N GLU A 329 -13.60 20.17 13.61
CA GLU A 329 -14.62 21.07 14.20
C GLU A 329 -14.11 22.50 14.46
N GLY A 330 -13.10 22.95 13.72
CA GLY A 330 -12.48 24.25 13.91
C GLY A 330 -11.55 24.34 15.13
N ARG A 331 -11.16 23.20 15.72
CA ARG A 331 -10.13 23.16 16.77
C ARG A 331 -8.80 23.72 16.23
N PRO A 332 -7.97 24.34 17.07
CA PRO A 332 -6.66 24.84 16.66
C PRO A 332 -5.79 23.76 16.00
N ALA A 333 -5.10 24.13 14.93
CA ALA A 333 -4.14 23.24 14.29
C ALA A 333 -2.97 22.94 15.23
N ILE A 334 -2.71 21.66 15.48
CA ILE A 334 -1.48 21.22 16.13
C ILE A 334 -0.50 20.83 15.04
N VAL A 335 0.56 21.61 14.93
CA VAL A 335 1.65 21.35 13.98
C VAL A 335 2.71 20.50 14.66
N ILE A 336 3.00 19.37 14.05
CA ILE A 336 4.13 18.52 14.38
C ILE A 336 5.25 18.94 13.44
N PRO A 337 6.36 19.49 13.98
CA PRO A 337 7.43 19.99 13.14
C PRO A 337 8.12 18.84 12.41
N ALA A 338 8.70 19.16 11.26
CA ALA A 338 9.56 18.23 10.53
C ALA A 338 10.64 17.68 11.46
N SER A 339 10.98 16.40 11.28
CA SER A 339 12.14 15.83 11.94
C SER A 339 13.40 16.39 11.29
N ASN A 340 14.53 16.14 11.93
CA ASN A 340 15.82 16.22 11.25
C ASN A 340 15.87 15.22 10.06
N VAL A 341 16.87 15.36 9.20
CA VAL A 341 17.19 14.38 8.16
C VAL A 341 18.14 13.30 8.71
N VAL A 342 17.92 12.03 8.36
CA VAL A 342 18.86 10.93 8.58
C VAL A 342 19.44 10.50 7.25
N GLU A 343 20.76 10.58 7.11
CA GLU A 343 21.48 9.94 6.00
C GLU A 343 22.08 8.61 6.47
N PHE A 344 21.98 7.57 5.64
CA PHE A 344 22.54 6.26 5.91
C PHE A 344 23.05 5.59 4.64
N THR A 345 23.99 4.68 4.80
CA THR A 345 24.62 3.91 3.71
C THR A 345 24.30 2.44 3.87
N ILE A 346 23.95 1.78 2.78
CA ILE A 346 23.69 0.34 2.75
C ILE A 346 25.03 -0.41 2.84
N VAL A 347 25.12 -1.36 3.76
CA VAL A 347 26.35 -2.11 4.08
C VAL A 347 26.28 -3.57 3.66
#